data_AF-A0ABD0XP28-F1
#
_entry.id   AF-A0ABD0XP28-F1
#
_cell.length_a   1.000
_cell.length_b   1.000
_cell.length_c   1.000
_cell.angle_alpha   90.00
_cell.angle_beta   90.00
_cell.angle_gamma   90.00
#
_symmetry.space_group_name_H-M   'P 1'
#
loop_
_entity.id
_entity.type
_entity.pdbx_description
1 polymer ?
#
loop_
_entity_poly.entity_id
_entity_poly.type
_entity_poly.pdbx_seq_one_letter_code
_entity_poly.pdbx_strand_id
1 'polypeptide(L)'
;MGNYRTKLRKAGCAEVAINGGKMKMDQTFPLRRWEIVEAGPLVKTLKERWPALFTERQLFAEFNRIATTNLENYFFGAVDCYTPCFVTIFKSKK
;
A
#
# COMPACT_ATOMS: atom_id res chain seq x y z
N MET A 1 -17.52 8.91 7.52
CA MET A 1 -17.46 7.48 7.12
C MET A 1 -16.00 7.11 6.90
N GLY A 2 -15.49 6.03 7.52
CA GLY A 2 -14.10 5.57 7.31
C GLY A 2 -14.02 4.56 6.15
N ASN A 3 -12.87 4.48 5.47
CA ASN A 3 -12.65 3.57 4.35
C ASN A 3 -12.63 2.08 4.78
N TYR A 4 -12.63 1.15 3.81
CA TYR A 4 -12.59 -0.30 4.04
C TYR A 4 -11.57 -0.72 5.12
N ARG A 5 -10.33 -0.19 5.05
CA ARG A 5 -9.27 -0.46 6.04
C ARG A 5 -9.65 -0.01 7.45
N THR A 6 -10.25 1.18 7.58
CA THR A 6 -10.76 1.70 8.86
C THR A 6 -11.90 0.85 9.41
N LYS A 7 -12.76 0.31 8.53
CA LYS A 7 -13.85 -0.61 8.90
C LYS A 7 -13.30 -1.94 9.42
N LEU A 8 -12.31 -2.53 8.75
CA LEU A 8 -11.64 -3.75 9.19
C LEU A 8 -10.91 -3.58 10.54
N ARG A 9 -10.24 -2.44 10.74
CA ARG A 9 -9.60 -2.13 12.03
C ARG A 9 -10.63 -2.06 13.17
N LYS A 10 -11.79 -1.44 12.93
CA LYS A 10 -12.89 -1.41 13.90
C LYS A 10 -13.51 -2.79 14.16
N ALA A 11 -13.44 -3.71 13.20
CA ALA A 11 -13.91 -5.08 13.31
C ALA A 11 -12.90 -6.05 13.97
N GLY A 12 -11.71 -5.56 14.36
CA GLY A 12 -10.71 -6.36 15.08
C GLY A 12 -9.63 -7.02 14.20
N CYS A 13 -9.56 -6.71 12.90
CA CYS A 13 -8.52 -7.25 12.01
C CYS A 13 -7.21 -6.44 12.14
N ALA A 14 -6.23 -6.97 12.89
CA ALA A 14 -4.97 -6.29 13.24
C ALA A 14 -3.86 -6.35 12.15
N GLU A 15 -4.08 -7.04 11.04
CA GLU A 15 -3.08 -7.29 9.97
C GLU A 15 -2.59 -6.02 9.24
N VAL A 16 -3.19 -4.87 9.52
CA VAL A 16 -2.95 -3.57 8.86
C VAL A 16 -1.92 -2.67 9.58
N ALA A 17 -1.16 -3.21 10.52
CA ALA A 17 -0.28 -2.42 11.40
C ALA A 17 1.19 -2.86 11.32
N ILE A 18 1.84 -2.78 10.15
CA ILE A 18 3.27 -3.12 10.05
C ILE A 18 4.14 -2.02 9.39
N ASN A 19 5.03 -1.52 10.26
CA ASN A 19 6.42 -1.04 10.13
C ASN A 19 6.78 0.40 9.74
N GLY A 20 7.46 1.02 10.71
CA GLY A 20 8.12 2.30 10.67
C GLY A 20 9.44 2.26 9.90
N GLY A 21 9.52 3.10 8.88
CA GLY A 21 10.73 3.35 8.10
C GLY A 21 10.53 4.53 7.17
N LYS A 22 9.97 5.65 7.68
CA LYS A 22 9.53 6.78 6.84
C LYS A 22 10.70 7.68 6.43
N MET A 23 11.63 7.92 7.36
CA MET A 23 12.62 9.01 7.26
C MET A 23 13.71 8.80 6.18
N LYS A 24 14.14 7.56 5.90
CA LYS A 24 15.28 7.31 4.99
C LYS A 24 14.89 7.20 3.50
N MET A 25 13.61 6.98 3.20
CA MET A 25 13.17 6.73 1.82
C MET A 25 13.05 8.01 1.01
N ASP A 26 12.65 9.12 1.64
CA ASP A 26 12.42 10.36 0.91
C ASP A 26 13.73 10.99 0.37
N GLN A 27 14.80 10.89 1.16
CA GLN A 27 16.12 11.43 0.82
C GLN A 27 16.82 10.63 -0.29
N THR A 28 16.53 9.34 -0.41
CA THR A 28 17.18 8.43 -1.37
C THR A 28 16.44 8.34 -2.70
N PHE A 29 15.29 9.00 -2.84
CA PHE A 29 14.41 8.86 -4.01
C PHE A 29 15.07 9.16 -5.36
N PRO A 30 15.82 10.27 -5.56
CA PRO A 30 16.43 10.54 -6.87
C PRO A 30 17.39 9.43 -7.31
N LEU A 31 18.26 8.99 -6.39
CA LEU A 31 19.21 7.91 -6.62
C LEU A 31 18.49 6.59 -6.91
N ARG A 32 17.51 6.21 -6.08
CA ARG A 32 16.72 5.00 -6.25
C ARG A 32 15.96 4.97 -7.57
N ARG A 33 15.36 6.10 -7.96
CA ARG A 33 14.63 6.21 -9.22
C ARG A 33 15.56 5.98 -10.40
N TRP A 34 16.75 6.56 -10.38
CA TRP A 34 17.76 6.30 -11.41
C TRP A 34 18.12 4.82 -11.44
N GLU A 35 18.43 4.19 -10.30
CA GLU A 35 18.75 2.76 -10.24
C GLU A 35 17.61 1.86 -10.76
N ILE A 36 16.35 2.19 -10.47
CA ILE A 36 15.21 1.35 -10.87
C ILE A 36 14.87 1.54 -12.35
N VAL A 37 14.82 2.79 -12.81
CA VAL A 37 14.31 3.13 -14.15
C VAL A 37 15.41 3.00 -15.19
N GLU A 38 16.62 3.48 -14.90
CA GLU A 38 17.73 3.48 -15.84
C GLU A 38 18.45 2.13 -15.86
N ALA A 39 18.82 1.61 -14.68
CA ALA A 39 19.58 0.36 -14.61
C ALA A 39 18.71 -0.90 -14.74
N GLY A 40 17.39 -0.78 -14.66
CA GLY A 40 16.44 -1.87 -14.84
C GLY A 40 16.78 -3.18 -14.10
N PRO A 41 17.18 -3.16 -12.82
CA PRO A 41 17.64 -4.35 -12.12
C PRO A 41 16.50 -5.35 -11.87
N LEU A 42 16.86 -6.62 -11.65
CA LEU A 42 15.92 -7.67 -11.27
C LEU A 42 15.17 -7.30 -9.99
N VAL A 43 13.89 -7.68 -9.91
CA VAL A 43 13.04 -7.47 -8.72
C VAL A 43 13.66 -8.07 -7.46
N LYS A 44 14.35 -9.21 -7.59
CA LYS A 44 15.09 -9.83 -6.47
C LYS A 44 16.13 -8.87 -5.88
N THR A 45 16.96 -8.27 -6.73
CA THR A 45 18.00 -7.30 -6.34
C THR A 45 17.40 -6.06 -5.70
N LEU A 46 16.27 -5.58 -6.23
CA LEU A 46 15.54 -4.44 -5.63
C LEU A 46 15.01 -4.78 -4.23
N LYS A 47 14.50 -5.99 -4.03
CA LYS A 47 13.96 -6.42 -2.73
C LYS A 47 15.05 -6.58 -1.67
N GLU A 48 16.23 -7.06 -2.07
CA GLU A 48 17.40 -7.16 -1.19
C GLU A 48 17.94 -5.78 -0.81
N ARG A 49 18.05 -4.87 -1.78
CA ARG A 49 18.65 -3.54 -1.60
C ARG A 49 17.72 -2.53 -0.94
N TRP A 50 16.44 -2.58 -1.28
CA TRP A 50 15.40 -1.65 -0.82
C TRP A 50 14.16 -2.39 -0.30
N PRO A 51 14.30 -3.22 0.76
CA PRO A 51 13.19 -4.03 1.27
C PRO A 51 12.00 -3.16 1.71
N ALA A 52 12.27 -1.92 2.16
CA ALA A 52 11.24 -0.97 2.54
C ALA A 52 10.30 -0.58 1.39
N LEU A 53 10.71 -0.62 0.11
CA LEU A 53 9.84 -0.35 -1.04
C LEU A 53 8.69 -1.34 -1.16
N PHE A 54 8.90 -2.55 -0.66
CA PHE A 54 7.91 -3.63 -0.68
C PHE A 54 7.02 -3.63 0.56
N THR A 55 7.06 -2.57 1.36
CA THR A 55 6.06 -2.31 2.40
C THR A 55 4.89 -1.54 1.82
N GLU A 56 3.67 -1.92 2.18
CA GLU A 56 2.43 -1.27 1.72
C GLU A 56 2.51 0.26 1.82
N ARG A 57 2.96 0.76 2.98
CA ARG A 57 3.05 2.20 3.25
C ARG A 57 4.02 2.93 2.31
N GLN A 58 5.18 2.33 2.03
CA GLN A 58 6.16 2.95 1.13
C GLN A 58 5.73 2.84 -0.32
N LEU A 59 5.09 1.73 -0.71
CA LEU A 59 4.48 1.60 -2.02
C LEU A 59 3.49 2.73 -2.28
N PHE A 60 2.59 3.01 -1.33
CA PHE A 60 1.65 4.14 -1.46
C PHE A 60 2.35 5.50 -1.49
N ALA A 61 3.36 5.70 -0.64
CA ALA A 61 4.10 6.97 -0.59
C ALA A 61 4.86 7.25 -1.90
N GLU A 62 5.57 6.24 -2.43
CA GLU A 62 6.30 6.33 -3.69
C GLU A 62 5.37 6.49 -4.88
N PHE A 63 4.25 5.76 -4.90
CA PHE A 63 3.25 5.90 -5.94
C PHE A 63 2.65 7.30 -5.95
N ASN A 64 2.27 7.84 -4.77
CA ASN A 64 1.78 9.20 -4.68
C ASN A 64 2.85 10.23 -5.10
N ARG A 65 4.13 9.97 -4.79
CA ARG A 65 5.24 10.83 -5.20
C ARG A 65 5.46 10.84 -6.72
N ILE A 66 5.24 9.72 -7.41
CA ILE A 66 5.44 9.59 -8.87
C ILE A 66 4.19 10.04 -9.64
N ALA A 67 3.02 9.53 -9.27
CA ALA A 67 1.77 9.70 -10.00
C ALA A 67 0.89 10.83 -9.47
N THR A 68 1.24 11.45 -8.33
CA THR A 68 0.44 12.49 -7.65
C THR A 68 -0.98 12.06 -7.26
N THR A 69 -1.23 10.75 -7.24
CA THR A 69 -2.51 10.14 -6.95
C THR A 69 -2.48 9.36 -5.64
N ASN A 70 -3.52 9.53 -4.81
CA ASN A 70 -3.68 8.77 -3.57
C ASN A 70 -4.29 7.38 -3.86
N LEU A 71 -3.42 6.42 -4.16
CA LEU A 71 -3.80 5.05 -4.48
C LEU A 71 -4.56 4.36 -3.36
N GLU A 72 -4.18 4.60 -2.10
CA GLU A 72 -4.83 4.01 -0.92
C GLU A 72 -6.32 4.37 -0.89
N ASN A 73 -6.64 5.66 -1.04
CA ASN A 73 -8.02 6.14 -1.04
C ASN A 73 -8.80 5.64 -2.24
N TYR A 74 -8.20 5.66 -3.44
CA TYR A 74 -8.85 5.19 -4.65
C TYR A 74 -9.20 3.70 -4.55
N PHE A 75 -8.23 2.88 -4.16
CA PHE A 75 -8.38 1.43 -4.03
C PHE A 75 -9.44 1.07 -2.98
N PHE A 76 -9.31 1.60 -1.76
CA PHE A 76 -10.26 1.28 -0.70
C PHE A 76 -11.64 1.90 -0.93
N GLY A 77 -11.72 3.03 -1.63
CA GLY A 77 -12.99 3.60 -2.09
C GLY A 77 -13.70 2.69 -3.10
N ALA A 78 -12.96 2.12 -4.06
CA ALA A 78 -13.52 1.14 -4.99
C ALA A 78 -13.98 -0.13 -4.27
N VAL A 79 -13.21 -0.64 -3.30
CA VAL A 79 -13.60 -1.81 -2.48
C VAL A 79 -14.83 -1.52 -1.63
N ASP A 80 -14.98 -0.27 -1.15
CA ASP A 80 -16.14 0.15 -0.36
C ASP A 80 -17.45 0.00 -1.14
N CYS A 81 -17.45 0.14 -2.47
CA CYS A 81 -18.63 -0.10 -3.32
C CYS A 81 -19.13 -1.55 -3.25
N TYR A 82 -18.22 -2.51 -3.09
CA TYR A 82 -18.54 -3.94 -3.04
C TYR A 82 -18.77 -4.46 -1.61
N THR A 83 -18.38 -3.68 -0.60
CA THR A 83 -18.49 -4.07 0.81
C THR A 83 -19.90 -4.51 1.23
N PRO A 84 -21.01 -3.84 0.83
CA PRO A 84 -22.35 -4.30 1.17
C PRO A 84 -22.65 -5.72 0.66
N CYS A 85 -22.23 -6.04 -0.56
CA CYS A 85 -22.43 -7.35 -1.16
C CYS A 85 -21.63 -8.44 -0.44
N PHE A 86 -20.35 -8.17 -0.12
CA PHE A 86 -19.53 -9.10 0.65
C PHE A 86 -20.11 -9.39 2.03
N VAL A 87 -20.62 -8.38 2.73
CA VAL A 87 -21.27 -8.55 4.04
C VAL A 87 -22.50 -9.46 3.93
N THR A 88 -23.31 -9.30 2.89
CA THR A 88 -24.48 -10.16 2.65
C THR A 88 -24.07 -11.62 2.43
N ILE A 89 -23.07 -11.87 1.57
CA ILE A 89 -22.56 -13.23 1.29
C ILE A 89 -21.98 -13.88 2.54
N PHE A 90 -21.21 -13.13 3.33
CA PHE A 90 -20.63 -13.66 4.58
C PHE A 90 -21.71 -14.03 5.61
N LYS A 91 -22.78 -13.23 5.70
CA LYS A 91 -23.90 -13.51 6.60
C LYS A 91 -24.76 -14.69 6.13
N SER A 92 -24.89 -14.90 4.82
CA SER A 92 -25.68 -16.01 4.25
C SER A 92 -24.97 -17.37 4.31
N LYS A 93 -23.66 -17.39 4.58
CA LYS A 93 -22.87 -18.62 4.76
C LYS A 93 -22.83 -19.11 6.23
N LYS A 94 -23.64 -18.52 7.09
CA LYS A 94 -23.81 -18.94 8.49
C LYS A 94 -25.08 -19.77 8.62
#